data_AF-A0A966LXY7-F1
#
_entry.id   AF-A0A966LXY7-F1
#
_cell.length_a   1.000
_cell.length_b   1.000
_cell.length_c   1.000
_cell.angle_alpha   90.00
_cell.angle_beta   90.00
_cell.angle_gamma   90.00
#
_symmetry.space_group_name_H-M   'P 1'
#
loop_
_entity.id
_entity.type
_entity.pdbx_description
1 polymer ?
#
loop_
_entity_poly.entity_id
_entity_poly.type
_entity_poly.pdbx_seq_one_letter_code
_entity_poly.pdbx_strand_id
1 'polypeptide(L)' 'AYLGGTCDMIGELVRYATNQAASGKFKQVAKIRSQADSIMAQLLDFDMTGYLRTKYDQARGHLRKLEQMTYEIKLKTGK' A
#
# COMPACT_ATOMS: atom_id res chain seq x y z
N ALA A 1 15.24 -5.79 11.26
CA ALA A 1 14.03 -5.34 12.00
C ALA A 1 13.36 -4.15 11.31
N TYR A 2 14.06 -3.03 11.07
CA TYR A 2 13.47 -1.80 10.50
C TYR A 2 12.79 -1.96 9.13
N LEU A 3 13.51 -2.43 8.10
CA LEU A 3 12.96 -2.61 6.74
C LEU A 3 11.77 -3.59 6.69
N GLY A 4 11.84 -4.66 7.50
CA GLY A 4 10.72 -5.60 7.66
C GLY A 4 9.50 -4.94 8.28
N GLY A 5 9.68 -4.10 9.30
CA GLY A 5 8.62 -3.29 9.89
C GLY A 5 8.03 -2.27 8.90
N THR A 6 8.85 -1.67 8.04
CA THR A 6 8.37 -0.80 6.96
C THR A 6 7.52 -1.57 5.94
N CYS A 7 7.90 -2.81 5.60
CA CYS A 7 7.10 -3.68 4.75
C CYS A 7 5.75 -4.03 5.41
N ASP A 8 5.77 -4.38 6.70
CA ASP A 8 4.56 -4.69 7.46
C ASP A 8 3.64 -3.46 7.60
N MET A 9 4.21 -2.25 7.69
CA MET A 9 3.47 -0.98 7.69
C MET A 9 2.61 -0.81 6.42
N ILE A 10 3.06 -1.32 5.26
CA ILE A 10 2.26 -1.27 4.02
C ILE A 10 0.95 -2.07 4.20
N GLY A 11 0.99 -3.19 4.93
CA GLY A 11 -0.22 -3.93 5.29
C GLY A 11 -1.19 -3.12 6.15
N GLU A 12 -0.69 -2.38 7.14
CA GLU A 12 -1.50 -1.49 7.97
C GLU A 12 -2.06 -0.29 7.17
N LEU A 13 -1.33 0.23 6.19
CA LEU A 13 -1.83 1.26 5.27
C LEU A 13 -3.02 0.75 4.45
N VAL A 14 -3.00 -0.52 4.00
CA VAL A 14 -4.16 -1.13 3.34
C VAL A 14 -5.35 -1.14 4.29
N ARG A 15 -5.17 -1.61 5.54
CA ARG A 15 -6.25 -1.66 6.53
C ARG A 15 -6.83 -0.27 6.80
N TYR A 16 -5.97 0.73 6.96
CA TYR A 16 -6.37 2.11 7.16
C TYR A 16 -7.14 2.66 5.95
N ALA A 17 -6.65 2.42 4.73
CA ALA A 17 -7.34 2.82 3.51
C ALA A 17 -8.71 2.16 3.34
N THR A 18 -8.85 0.87 3.67
CA THR A 18 -10.15 0.18 3.68
C THR A 18 -11.15 0.89 4.59
N ASN A 19 -10.72 1.28 5.79
CA ASN A 19 -11.59 2.01 6.73
C ASN A 19 -11.98 3.40 6.19
N GLN A 20 -11.06 4.09 5.53
CA GLN A 20 -11.37 5.38 4.88
C GLN A 20 -12.31 5.22 3.68
N ALA A 21 -12.14 4.16 2.89
CA ALA A 21 -13.03 3.83 1.78
C ALA A 21 -14.45 3.54 2.29
N ALA A 22 -14.59 2.74 3.35
CA ALA A 22 -15.86 2.46 4.00
C ALA A 22 -16.52 3.73 4.57
N SER A 23 -15.70 4.71 4.99
CA SER A 23 -16.17 6.02 5.46
C SER A 23 -16.46 7.03 4.34
N GLY A 24 -16.41 6.62 3.06
CA GLY A 24 -16.61 7.50 1.90
C GLY A 24 -15.48 8.51 1.63
N LYS A 25 -14.33 8.39 2.32
CA LYS A 25 -13.20 9.33 2.23
C LYS A 25 -12.24 8.96 1.11
N PHE A 26 -12.74 8.89 -0.12
CA PHE A 26 -12.01 8.40 -1.30
C PHE A 26 -10.73 9.19 -1.64
N LYS A 27 -10.72 10.51 -1.40
CA LYS A 27 -9.50 11.32 -1.58
C LYS A 27 -8.37 10.87 -0.65
N GLN A 28 -8.68 10.44 0.58
CA GLN A 28 -7.66 9.91 1.48
C GLN A 28 -7.12 8.58 0.99
N VAL A 29 -7.97 7.70 0.44
CA VAL A 29 -7.53 6.40 -0.12
C VAL A 29 -6.49 6.63 -1.22
N ALA A 30 -6.73 7.58 -2.14
CA ALA A 30 -5.77 7.94 -3.18
C ALA A 30 -4.45 8.47 -2.62
N LYS A 31 -4.51 9.29 -1.55
CA LYS A 31 -3.31 9.80 -0.86
C LYS A 31 -2.50 8.67 -0.21
N ILE A 32 -3.18 7.74 0.48
CA ILE A 32 -2.55 6.58 1.12
C ILE A 32 -1.87 5.70 0.07
N ARG A 33 -2.54 5.45 -1.06
CA ARG A 33 -1.96 4.71 -2.19
C ARG A 33 -0.66 5.37 -2.67
N SER A 34 -0.68 6.68 -2.93
CA SER A 34 0.52 7.40 -3.39
C SER A 34 1.67 7.36 -2.38
N GLN A 35 1.37 7.45 -1.08
CA GLN A 35 2.39 7.31 -0.03
C GLN A 35 2.97 5.89 0.01
N ALA A 36 2.12 4.86 -0.06
CA ALA A 36 2.56 3.47 -0.08
C ALA A 36 3.45 3.18 -1.30
N ASP A 37 3.09 3.72 -2.46
CA ASP A 37 3.86 3.60 -3.70
C ASP A 37 5.24 4.26 -3.57
N SER A 38 5.30 5.48 -3.03
CA SER A 38 6.57 6.18 -2.79
C SER A 38 7.49 5.42 -1.81
N ILE A 39 6.93 4.83 -0.75
CA ILE A 39 7.71 4.00 0.18
C ILE A 39 8.22 2.73 -0.51
N MET A 40 7.37 2.06 -1.28
CA MET A 40 7.76 0.85 -2.02
C MET A 40 8.84 1.13 -3.07
N ALA A 41 8.82 2.33 -3.68
CA ALA A 41 9.86 2.78 -4.59
C ALA A 41 11.20 2.96 -3.86
N GLN A 42 11.20 3.62 -2.69
CA GLN A 42 12.42 3.77 -1.88
C GLN A 42 12.96 2.41 -1.40
N LEU A 43 12.08 1.43 -1.13
CA LEU A 43 12.48 0.09 -0.72
C LEU A 43 13.19 -0.70 -1.85
N LEU A 44 13.05 -0.29 -3.13
CA LEU A 44 13.78 -0.93 -4.24
C LEU A 44 15.28 -0.64 -4.22
N ASP A 45 15.69 0.48 -3.62
CA ASP A 45 17.10 0.89 -3.55
C ASP A 45 17.89 0.07 -2.51
N PHE A 46 17.20 -0.73 -1.69
CA PHE A 46 17.81 -1.59 -0.67
C PHE A 46 17.99 -3.03 -1.18
N ASP A 47 19.02 -3.70 -0.67
CA ASP A 47 19.23 -5.12 -0.96
C ASP A 47 18.26 -6.01 -0.15
N MET A 48 17.16 -6.41 -0.79
CA MET A 48 16.11 -7.22 -0.18
C MET A 48 16.43 -8.72 -0.37
N THR A 49 17.30 -9.28 0.50
CA THR A 49 17.68 -10.70 0.50
C THR A 49 17.05 -11.49 1.64
N GLY A 50 16.99 -12.82 1.49
CA GLY A 50 16.50 -13.75 2.51
C GLY A 50 15.11 -13.39 3.02
N TYR A 51 14.96 -13.23 4.34
CA TYR A 51 13.70 -12.88 5.00
C TYR A 51 13.10 -11.55 4.51
N LEU A 52 13.93 -10.56 4.20
CA LEU A 52 13.46 -9.25 3.73
C LEU A 52 12.83 -9.34 2.35
N ARG A 53 13.29 -10.28 1.50
CA ARG A 53 12.67 -10.54 0.20
C ARG A 53 11.21 -10.94 0.35
N THR A 54 10.94 -11.89 1.24
CA THR A 54 9.56 -12.37 1.49
C THR A 54 8.67 -11.24 2.00
N LYS A 55 9.17 -10.40 2.91
CA LYS A 55 8.42 -9.25 3.43
C LYS A 55 8.14 -8.20 2.37
N TYR A 56 9.13 -7.92 1.52
CA TYR A 56 8.96 -7.02 0.40
C TYR A 56 7.92 -7.52 -0.61
N ASP A 57 7.95 -8.81 -0.94
CA ASP A 57 6.96 -9.40 -1.84
C ASP A 57 5.53 -9.37 -1.24
N GLN A 58 5.40 -9.56 0.08
CA GLN A 58 4.14 -9.35 0.80
C GLN A 58 3.67 -7.90 0.71
N ALA A 59 4.55 -6.94 0.98
CA ALA A 59 4.26 -5.51 0.88
C ALA A 59 3.83 -5.09 -0.55
N ARG A 60 4.46 -5.67 -1.57
CA ARG A 60 4.06 -5.50 -2.98
C ARG A 60 2.66 -6.04 -3.24
N GLY A 61 2.31 -7.20 -2.67
CA GLY A 61 0.95 -7.74 -2.71
C GLY A 61 -0.07 -6.81 -2.04
N HIS A 62 0.29 -6.19 -0.93
CA HIS A 62 -0.52 -5.19 -0.24
C HIS A 62 -0.73 -3.92 -1.06
N LEU A 63 0.33 -3.39 -1.71
CA LEU A 63 0.22 -2.25 -2.61
C LEU A 63 -0.76 -2.53 -3.76
N ARG A 64 -0.69 -3.70 -4.39
CA ARG A 64 -1.66 -4.09 -5.44
C ARG A 64 -3.11 -4.05 -4.97
N LYS A 65 -3.38 -4.39 -3.71
CA LYS A 65 -4.75 -4.27 -3.13
C LYS A 65 -5.19 -2.81 -3.01
N LEU A 66 -4.30 -1.90 -2.63
CA LEU A 66 -4.60 -0.45 -2.61
C LEU A 66 -4.87 0.10 -4.01
N GLU A 67 -4.11 -0.36 -5.00
CA GLU A 67 -4.32 0.03 -6.40
C GLU A 67 -5.67 -0.44 -6.91
N GLN A 68 -6.01 -1.71 -6.67
CA GLN A 68 -7.31 -2.28 -7.01
C GLN A 68 -8.46 -1.51 -6.34
N MET A 69 -8.35 -1.23 -5.04
CA MET A 69 -9.35 -0.46 -4.30
C MET A 69 -9.53 0.94 -4.89
N THR A 70 -8.43 1.63 -5.21
CA THR A 70 -8.48 2.96 -5.82
C THR A 70 -9.12 2.92 -7.21
N TYR A 71 -8.81 1.89 -8.00
CA TYR A 71 -9.40 1.65 -9.31
C TYR A 71 -10.91 1.45 -9.21
N GLU A 72 -11.38 0.59 -8.30
CA GLU A 72 -12.81 0.32 -8.09
C GLU A 72 -13.57 1.58 -7.62
N ILE A 73 -12.98 2.35 -6.71
CA ILE A 73 -13.55 3.63 -6.26
C ILE A 73 -13.73 4.58 -7.45
N LYS A 74 -12.71 4.69 -8.31
CA LYS A 74 -12.75 5.56 -9.49
C LYS A 74 -13.81 5.10 -10.49
N LEU A 75 -13.90 3.78 -10.73
CA LEU A 75 -14.90 3.19 -11.63
C LEU A 75 -16.34 3.44 -11.13
N LYS A 76 -16.59 3.27 -9.83
CA LYS A 76 -17.92 3.48 -9.22
C LYS A 76 -18.31 4.95 -9.11
N THR A 77 -17.35 5.83 -8.84
CA THR A 77 -17.62 7.26 -8.61
C THR A 77 -17.63 8.07 -9.91
N GLY A 78 -17.07 7.53 -11.01
CA GLY A 78 -17.00 8.20 -12.31
C GLY A 78 -16.12 9.46 -12.33
N LYS A 79 -15.36 9.71 -11.24
CA LYS A 79 -14.41 10.81 -11.06
C LYS A 79 -13.04 10.24 -10.71
#